data_AF-A0A9E5R7V9-F1
#
_entry.id   AF-A0A9E5R7V9-F1
#
_cell.length_a   1.000
_cell.length_b   1.000
_cell.length_c   1.000
_cell.angle_alpha   90.00
_cell.angle_beta   90.00
_cell.angle_gamma   90.00
#
_symmetry.space_group_name_H-M   'P 1'
#
loop_
_entity.id
_entity.type
_entity.pdbx_description
1 polymer ?
#
loop_
_entity_poly.entity_id
_entity_poly.type
_entity_poly.pdbx_seq_one_letter_code
_entity_poly.pdbx_strand_id
1 'polypeptide(L)'
;MMRLTHVFHWNSWRWLALLLIGLVLAGAAPRTQAHGYIVRSIPEDRSVVGRAPNQVQVWFSEGLEPRFSTIAVYNQSGDRVDLGESGVDPRNSTRLIAALPGDLPQGAYLVRLRPVFTSDGHAVSDTLVFWVGEQVGNVEAGGASGAAVTGEVLWRVALNLALILLAGAYWTYALVLRPAWQNPRYALGNLPPRVMQRLSGLVWAGLGMALSVNLVALFQISTRLFEAPLQTVLRDNLWEIVLQGTNFGDVWQVRMGLLVFMLLIQVVAAQQARNRPGSTHVLWLVNGTLVLPLLATQSLISHAAGAPLWGVGGLAGGVWPSGGGGGLDWRGVGAGAGATPGACAAGRRRT
;
A
#
# COMPACT_ATOMS: atom_id res chain seq x y z
N MET A 1 -32.21 -49.37 22.80
CA MET A 1 -30.74 -49.17 22.69
C MET A 1 -30.42 -48.92 21.22
N MET A 2 -30.14 -47.68 20.82
CA MET A 2 -29.70 -47.38 19.45
C MET A 2 -28.68 -46.22 19.54
N ARG A 3 -27.39 -46.54 19.37
CA ARG A 3 -26.30 -45.56 19.31
C ARG A 3 -26.17 -45.10 17.87
N LEU A 4 -26.56 -43.85 17.59
CA LEU A 4 -26.16 -43.15 16.37
C LEU A 4 -24.75 -42.56 16.59
N THR A 5 -23.73 -43.24 16.07
CA THR A 5 -22.39 -42.68 15.94
C THR A 5 -22.25 -42.11 14.52
N HIS A 6 -22.66 -40.86 14.33
CA HIS A 6 -22.20 -40.10 13.16
C HIS A 6 -20.73 -39.75 13.38
N VAL A 7 -19.85 -40.55 12.81
CA VAL A 7 -18.43 -40.18 12.66
C VAL A 7 -18.40 -38.98 11.72
N PHE A 8 -18.03 -37.82 12.24
CA PHE A 8 -17.86 -36.60 11.46
C PHE A 8 -16.55 -36.75 10.67
N HIS A 9 -16.63 -37.17 9.41
CA HIS A 9 -15.45 -37.35 8.57
C HIS A 9 -14.94 -35.97 8.18
N TRP A 10 -13.85 -35.54 8.82
CA TRP A 10 -13.18 -34.27 8.55
C TRP A 10 -12.62 -34.30 7.12
N ASN A 11 -13.41 -33.82 6.16
CA ASN A 11 -13.08 -33.93 4.74
C ASN A 11 -12.00 -32.92 4.36
N SER A 12 -10.75 -33.25 4.70
CA SER A 12 -9.53 -32.45 4.46
C SER A 12 -9.38 -32.05 2.99
N TRP A 13 -9.93 -32.84 2.07
CA TRP A 13 -9.96 -32.56 0.64
C TRP A 13 -10.74 -31.29 0.28
N ARG A 14 -11.81 -30.96 1.01
CA ARG A 14 -12.60 -29.73 0.75
C ARG A 14 -11.82 -28.48 1.11
N TRP A 15 -11.06 -28.53 2.21
CA TRP A 15 -10.19 -27.43 2.63
C TRP A 15 -8.99 -27.26 1.70
N LEU A 16 -8.40 -28.37 1.24
CA LEU A 16 -7.36 -28.36 0.20
C LEU A 16 -7.88 -27.76 -1.11
N ALA A 17 -9.07 -28.14 -1.55
CA ALA A 17 -9.70 -27.58 -2.74
C ALA A 17 -9.99 -26.08 -2.58
N LEU A 18 -10.52 -25.64 -1.44
CA LEU A 18 -10.74 -24.21 -1.17
C LEU A 18 -9.44 -23.41 -1.12
N LEU A 19 -8.38 -23.97 -0.53
CA LEU A 19 -7.06 -23.34 -0.48
C LEU A 19 -6.43 -23.24 -1.88
N LEU A 20 -6.53 -24.30 -2.69
CA LEU A 20 -6.07 -24.31 -4.08
C LEU A 20 -6.87 -23.34 -4.96
N ILE A 21 -8.19 -23.28 -4.82
CA ILE A 21 -9.04 -22.29 -5.52
C ILE A 21 -8.64 -20.87 -5.10
N GLY A 22 -8.43 -20.63 -3.81
CA GLY A 22 -7.92 -19.35 -3.31
C GLY A 22 -6.56 -18.98 -3.91
N LEU A 23 -5.64 -19.95 -4.02
CA LEU A 23 -4.31 -19.75 -4.61
C LEU A 23 -4.38 -19.44 -6.11
N VAL A 24 -5.25 -20.15 -6.85
CA VAL A 24 -5.47 -19.94 -8.29
C VAL A 24 -6.11 -18.56 -8.55
N LEU A 25 -7.10 -18.17 -7.76
CA LEU A 25 -7.73 -16.85 -7.85
C LEU A 25 -6.75 -15.73 -7.51
N ALA A 26 -5.87 -15.93 -6.52
CA ALA A 26 -4.82 -14.96 -6.19
C ALA A 26 -3.78 -14.81 -7.32
N GLY A 27 -3.46 -15.89 -8.05
CA GLY A 27 -2.54 -15.86 -9.20
C GLY A 27 -3.12 -15.22 -10.47
N ALA A 28 -4.46 -15.15 -10.58
CA ALA A 28 -5.16 -14.59 -11.74
C ALA A 28 -5.50 -13.10 -11.61
N ALA A 29 -5.18 -12.46 -10.47
CA ALA A 29 -5.40 -11.03 -10.31
C ALA A 29 -4.54 -10.24 -11.31
N PRO A 30 -5.11 -9.23 -12.01
CA PRO A 30 -4.34 -8.38 -12.90
C PRO A 30 -3.19 -7.73 -12.13
N ARG A 31 -1.99 -7.70 -12.73
CA ARG A 31 -0.85 -6.97 -12.19
C ARG A 31 -1.14 -5.48 -12.30
N THR A 32 -1.80 -4.91 -11.31
CA THR A 32 -1.94 -3.46 -11.19
C THR A 32 -0.58 -2.89 -10.83
N GLN A 33 -0.06 -1.94 -11.61
CA GLN A 33 1.05 -1.11 -11.15
C GLN A 33 0.54 -0.28 -9.98
N ALA A 34 0.83 -0.78 -8.77
CA ALA A 34 0.32 -0.19 -7.54
C ALA A 34 1.22 0.92 -7.01
N HIS A 35 2.44 1.09 -7.56
CA HIS A 35 3.38 2.09 -7.05
C HIS A 35 3.02 3.50 -7.54
N GLY A 36 3.39 4.51 -6.75
CA GLY A 36 3.28 5.89 -7.18
C GLY A 36 4.04 6.08 -8.51
N TYR A 37 3.41 6.76 -9.45
CA TYR A 37 3.92 6.90 -10.82
C TYR A 37 3.97 8.37 -11.23
N ILE A 38 4.74 8.66 -12.27
CA ILE A 38 4.87 10.00 -12.84
C ILE A 38 3.56 10.34 -13.57
N VAL A 39 2.87 11.38 -13.10
CA VAL A 39 1.64 11.90 -13.71
C VAL A 39 1.98 12.80 -14.91
N ARG A 40 3.02 13.63 -14.77
CA ARG A 40 3.54 14.51 -15.83
C ARG A 40 4.92 15.05 -15.47
N SER A 41 5.66 15.51 -16.47
CA SER A 41 6.93 16.24 -16.29
C SER A 41 7.00 17.48 -17.19
N ILE A 42 7.80 18.46 -16.78
CA ILE A 42 8.18 19.62 -17.58
C ILE A 42 9.69 19.79 -17.44
N PRO A 43 10.49 19.64 -18.51
CA PRO A 43 10.11 19.17 -19.84
C PRO A 43 9.45 17.79 -19.85
N GLU A 44 8.65 17.51 -20.88
CA GLU A 44 8.03 16.18 -21.06
C GLU A 44 9.11 15.12 -21.34
N ASP A 45 8.85 13.88 -20.92
CA ASP A 45 9.78 12.79 -21.22
C ASP A 45 9.94 12.61 -22.74
N ARG A 46 11.19 12.47 -23.15
CA ARG A 46 11.65 12.42 -24.54
C ARG A 46 11.25 13.64 -25.39
N SER A 47 11.06 14.82 -24.78
CA SER A 47 10.75 16.05 -25.51
C SER A 47 11.98 16.82 -25.96
N VAL A 48 11.83 17.61 -27.03
CA VAL A 48 12.82 18.57 -27.53
C VAL A 48 12.32 19.98 -27.23
N VAL A 49 13.09 20.75 -26.48
CA VAL A 49 12.77 22.14 -26.14
C VAL A 49 13.66 23.11 -26.89
N GLY A 50 13.08 24.16 -27.48
CA GLY A 50 13.83 25.13 -28.29
C GLY A 50 14.73 26.07 -27.49
N ARG A 51 14.55 26.16 -26.17
CA ARG A 51 15.37 26.96 -25.25
C ARG A 51 15.61 26.20 -23.96
N ALA A 52 16.74 26.49 -23.31
CA ALA A 52 17.07 25.96 -21.99
C ALA A 52 15.94 26.27 -20.98
N PRO A 53 15.38 25.26 -20.30
CA PRO A 53 14.42 25.50 -19.23
C PRO A 53 15.16 25.94 -17.96
N ASN A 54 14.57 26.86 -17.20
CA ASN A 54 15.15 27.31 -15.92
C ASN A 54 14.96 26.28 -14.78
N GLN A 55 14.10 25.28 -14.98
CA GLN A 55 13.86 24.21 -14.01
C GLN A 55 13.27 22.96 -14.68
N VAL A 56 13.53 21.81 -14.07
CA VAL A 56 12.78 20.57 -14.32
C VAL A 56 11.76 20.39 -13.21
N GLN A 57 10.54 19.96 -13.56
CA GLN A 57 9.48 19.65 -12.63
C GLN A 57 8.85 18.31 -12.97
N VAL A 58 8.60 17.49 -11.95
CA VAL A 58 7.97 16.17 -12.12
C VAL A 58 6.86 16.03 -11.07
N TRP A 59 5.65 15.67 -11.51
CA TRP A 59 4.51 15.42 -10.65
C TRP A 59 4.24 13.94 -10.53
N PHE A 60 3.91 13.50 -9.33
CA PHE A 60 3.61 12.12 -9.01
C PHE A 60 2.15 11.96 -8.56
N SER A 61 1.67 10.71 -8.56
CA SER A 61 0.31 10.36 -8.14
C SER A 61 0.09 10.44 -6.63
N GLU A 62 1.17 10.46 -5.84
CA GLU A 62 1.16 10.41 -4.37
C GLU A 62 2.19 11.38 -3.78
N GLY A 63 2.04 11.71 -2.49
CA GLY A 63 2.97 12.57 -1.76
C GLY A 63 4.34 11.92 -1.56
N LEU A 64 5.39 12.73 -1.59
CA LEU A 64 6.79 12.33 -1.47
C LEU A 64 7.39 12.68 -0.12
N GLU A 65 8.31 11.85 0.36
CA GLU A 65 9.12 12.08 1.55
C GLU A 65 10.27 13.06 1.23
N PRO A 66 10.24 14.32 1.73
CA PRO A 66 11.16 15.36 1.28
C PRO A 66 12.64 15.09 1.56
N ARG A 67 12.93 14.39 2.66
CA ARG A 67 14.31 14.08 3.09
C ARG A 67 14.97 12.97 2.28
N PHE A 68 14.17 12.17 1.58
CA PHE A 68 14.64 10.96 0.90
C PHE A 68 14.41 10.97 -0.60
N SER A 69 13.54 11.86 -1.10
CA SER A 69 13.26 12.00 -2.52
C SER A 69 14.26 12.93 -3.19
N THR A 70 14.90 12.47 -4.26
CA THR A 70 15.93 13.26 -4.96
C THR A 70 15.64 13.37 -6.46
N ILE A 71 16.13 14.47 -7.03
CA ILE A 71 16.15 14.75 -8.47
C ILE A 71 17.51 15.34 -8.81
N ALA A 72 18.14 14.85 -9.87
CA ALA A 72 19.41 15.38 -10.36
C ALA A 72 19.40 15.40 -11.89
N VAL A 73 19.98 16.44 -12.48
CA VAL A 73 20.01 16.61 -13.94
C VAL A 73 21.44 16.51 -14.42
N TYR A 74 21.66 15.69 -15.44
CA TYR A 74 22.96 15.42 -16.03
C TYR A 74 22.97 15.81 -17.51
N ASN A 75 24.10 16.32 -17.98
CA ASN A 75 24.32 16.53 -19.42
C ASN A 75 24.79 15.23 -20.11
N GLN A 76 24.94 15.29 -21.43
CA GLN A 76 25.44 14.18 -22.26
C GLN A 76 26.89 13.72 -21.92
N SER A 77 27.69 14.55 -21.24
CA SER A 77 29.02 14.20 -20.76
C SER A 77 28.99 13.45 -19.41
N GLY A 78 27.82 13.36 -18.76
CA GLY A 78 27.65 12.78 -17.45
C GLY A 78 27.87 13.76 -16.29
N ASP A 79 28.07 15.04 -16.56
CA ASP A 79 28.22 16.07 -15.53
C ASP A 79 26.87 16.49 -14.98
N ARG A 80 26.79 16.66 -13.66
CA ARG A 80 25.61 17.21 -12.99
C ARG A 80 25.50 18.71 -13.29
N VAL A 81 24.34 19.16 -13.77
CA VAL A 81 24.09 20.54 -14.21
C VAL A 81 23.03 21.28 -13.40
N ASP A 82 22.34 20.63 -12.47
CA ASP A 82 21.40 21.32 -11.58
C ASP A 82 22.11 22.18 -10.53
N LEU A 83 21.46 23.27 -10.12
CA LEU A 83 22.03 24.31 -9.24
C LEU A 83 22.05 23.90 -7.75
N GLY A 84 21.77 22.63 -7.42
CA GLY A 84 21.71 22.14 -6.03
C GLY A 84 20.40 22.47 -5.29
N GLU A 85 19.56 23.37 -5.82
CA GLU A 85 18.17 23.56 -5.39
C GLU A 85 17.27 22.47 -6.00
N SER A 86 17.51 21.22 -5.59
CA SER A 86 16.80 20.04 -6.06
C SER A 86 16.13 19.28 -4.92
N GLY A 87 14.84 18.97 -5.06
CA GLY A 87 14.09 18.25 -4.03
C GLY A 87 12.57 18.33 -4.19
N VAL A 88 11.85 17.93 -3.14
CA VAL A 88 10.39 18.06 -3.07
C VAL A 88 10.01 19.52 -2.91
N ASP A 89 9.03 19.96 -3.69
CA ASP A 89 8.49 21.31 -3.60
C ASP A 89 7.87 21.58 -2.23
N PRO A 90 8.33 22.61 -1.49
CA PRO A 90 7.77 22.98 -0.20
C PRO A 90 6.27 23.33 -0.24
N ARG A 91 5.73 23.69 -1.41
CA ARG A 91 4.32 24.05 -1.61
C ARG A 91 3.47 22.92 -2.15
N ASN A 92 4.07 21.81 -2.60
CA ASN A 92 3.36 20.67 -3.16
C ASN A 92 4.16 19.37 -2.96
N SER A 93 3.72 18.55 -2.01
CA SER A 93 4.39 17.29 -1.67
C SER A 93 4.39 16.24 -2.79
N THR A 94 3.60 16.40 -3.85
CA THR A 94 3.59 15.47 -4.99
C THR A 94 4.49 15.93 -6.15
N ARG A 95 5.31 16.97 -5.95
CA ARG A 95 6.15 17.58 -6.99
C ARG A 95 7.63 17.57 -6.62
N LEU A 96 8.48 17.05 -7.51
CA LEU A 96 9.93 17.25 -7.49
C LEU A 96 10.31 18.41 -8.41
N ILE A 97 11.29 19.21 -7.99
CA ILE A 97 11.84 20.33 -8.77
C ILE A 97 13.37 20.26 -8.73
N ALA A 98 14.00 20.55 -9.86
CA ALA A 98 15.43 20.85 -9.93
C ALA A 98 15.65 22.16 -10.69
N ALA A 99 16.29 23.13 -10.05
CA ALA A 99 16.67 24.38 -10.71
C ALA A 99 17.85 24.16 -11.68
N LEU A 100 17.79 24.82 -12.83
CA LEU A 100 18.78 24.72 -13.90
C LEU A 100 19.35 26.11 -14.25
N PRO A 101 20.60 26.18 -14.73
CA PRO A 101 21.12 27.37 -15.40
C PRO A 101 20.21 27.77 -16.59
N GLY A 102 19.97 29.06 -16.77
CA GLY A 102 19.11 29.55 -17.87
C GLY A 102 19.76 29.46 -19.26
N ASP A 103 21.02 29.02 -19.33
CA ASP A 103 21.88 29.01 -20.50
C ASP A 103 22.45 27.61 -20.80
N LEU A 104 21.68 26.55 -20.52
CA LEU A 104 22.06 25.18 -20.84
C LEU A 104 22.47 25.03 -22.33
N PRO A 105 23.66 24.47 -22.62
CA PRO A 105 24.08 24.16 -23.98
C PRO A 105 23.10 23.26 -24.71
N GLN A 106 23.13 23.28 -26.04
CA GLN A 106 22.36 22.32 -26.82
C GLN A 106 22.87 20.90 -26.60
N GLY A 107 21.95 19.94 -26.53
CA GLY A 107 22.28 18.53 -26.30
C GLY A 107 21.23 17.76 -25.51
N ALA A 108 21.55 16.51 -25.21
CA ALA A 108 20.71 15.62 -24.41
C ALA A 108 20.94 15.84 -22.90
N TYR A 109 19.85 15.79 -22.15
CA TYR A 109 19.83 15.91 -20.70
C TYR A 109 19.08 14.74 -20.08
N LEU A 110 19.66 14.20 -19.01
CA LEU A 110 19.14 13.04 -18.30
C LEU A 110 18.75 13.45 -16.88
N VAL A 111 17.49 13.27 -16.55
CA VAL A 111 16.92 13.58 -15.24
C VAL A 111 16.82 12.28 -14.46
N ARG A 112 17.69 12.10 -13.46
CA ARG A 112 17.60 10.97 -12.54
C ARG A 112 16.67 11.34 -11.39
N LEU A 113 15.70 10.47 -11.15
CA LEU A 113 14.70 10.61 -10.11
C LEU A 113 14.86 9.44 -9.13
N ARG A 114 14.74 9.76 -7.84
CA ARG A 114 14.57 8.76 -6.78
C ARG A 114 13.44 9.21 -5.86
N PRO A 115 12.17 9.22 -6.32
CA PRO A 115 11.03 9.46 -5.45
C PRO A 115 10.93 8.41 -4.34
N VAL A 116 10.63 8.86 -3.13
CA VAL A 116 10.21 8.02 -2.01
C VAL A 116 8.81 8.42 -1.63
N PHE A 117 7.84 7.50 -1.72
CA PHE A 117 6.45 7.82 -1.44
C PHE A 117 6.14 7.78 0.06
N THR A 118 5.34 8.74 0.51
CA THR A 118 4.86 8.84 1.91
C THR A 118 3.96 7.68 2.32
N SER A 119 3.30 7.03 1.37
CA SER A 119 2.35 5.95 1.64
C SER A 119 3.02 4.64 2.02
N ASP A 120 4.14 4.29 1.40
CA ASP A 120 4.76 2.97 1.56
C ASP A 120 6.27 3.01 1.86
N GLY A 121 6.89 4.19 1.76
CA GLY A 121 8.32 4.40 1.98
C GLY A 121 9.22 3.79 0.90
N HIS A 122 8.67 3.39 -0.25
CA HIS A 122 9.49 2.81 -1.32
C HIS A 122 10.17 3.88 -2.15
N ALA A 123 11.49 3.70 -2.31
CA ALA A 123 12.28 4.40 -3.30
C ALA A 123 12.09 3.73 -4.67
N VAL A 124 11.63 4.50 -5.65
CA VAL A 124 11.60 4.09 -7.05
C VAL A 124 12.65 4.91 -7.79
N SER A 125 13.59 4.26 -8.46
CA SER A 125 14.52 4.97 -9.35
C SER A 125 13.93 5.05 -10.74
N ASP A 126 13.82 6.26 -11.28
CA ASP A 126 13.32 6.51 -12.63
C ASP A 126 14.24 7.49 -13.37
N THR A 127 14.17 7.49 -14.70
CA THR A 127 14.98 8.37 -15.54
C THR A 127 14.14 8.96 -16.65
N LEU A 128 14.16 10.29 -16.76
CA LEU A 128 13.55 11.01 -17.87
C LEU A 128 14.65 11.61 -18.75
N VAL A 129 14.36 11.77 -20.04
CA VAL A 129 15.29 12.38 -20.99
C VAL A 129 14.61 13.55 -21.69
N PHE A 130 15.35 14.64 -21.92
CA PHE A 130 14.92 15.72 -22.80
C PHE A 130 16.11 16.29 -23.57
N TRP A 131 15.84 17.00 -24.67
CA TRP A 131 16.86 17.65 -25.49
C TRP A 131 16.65 19.16 -25.52
N VAL A 132 17.74 19.92 -25.46
CA VAL A 132 17.72 21.38 -25.73
C VAL A 132 18.25 21.61 -27.13
N GLY A 133 17.46 22.29 -27.98
CA GLY A 133 17.81 22.55 -29.38
C GLY A 133 17.34 21.43 -30.30
N GLU A 134 18.24 20.51 -30.66
CA GLU A 134 17.97 19.41 -31.58
C GLU A 134 18.08 18.06 -30.86
N GLN A 135 17.29 17.08 -31.32
CA GLN A 135 17.40 15.72 -30.83
C GLN A 135 18.67 15.06 -31.38
N VAL A 136 19.63 14.80 -30.50
CA VAL A 136 20.89 14.14 -30.86
C VAL A 136 21.00 12.83 -30.11
N GLY A 137 21.06 11.72 -30.87
CA GLY A 137 21.19 10.36 -30.36
C GLY A 137 19.91 9.76 -29.76
N ASN A 138 19.83 8.43 -29.78
CA ASN A 138 18.82 7.68 -29.02
C ASN A 138 19.39 7.40 -27.63
N VAL A 139 18.86 8.09 -26.62
CA VAL A 139 19.15 7.78 -25.21
C VAL A 139 18.01 6.91 -24.69
N GLU A 140 18.28 5.63 -24.46
CA GLU A 140 17.32 4.74 -23.83
C GLU A 140 17.20 5.08 -22.34
N ALA A 141 16.07 5.68 -21.95
CA ALA A 141 15.69 5.79 -20.55
C ALA A 141 15.33 4.39 -20.01
N GLY A 142 16.07 3.92 -19.00
CA GLY A 142 15.72 2.71 -18.26
C GLY A 142 14.53 2.97 -17.36
N GLY A 143 13.37 2.37 -17.68
CA GLY A 143 12.18 2.48 -16.85
C GLY A 143 12.35 1.79 -15.50
N ALA A 144 11.63 2.28 -14.49
CA ALA A 144 11.61 1.69 -13.16
C ALA A 144 11.25 0.18 -13.17
N SER A 145 11.97 -0.62 -12.39
CA SER A 145 11.65 -2.04 -12.22
C SER A 145 10.45 -2.22 -11.29
N GLY A 146 9.28 -2.54 -11.86
CA GLY A 146 8.04 -2.81 -11.09
C GLY A 146 8.01 -4.18 -10.40
N ALA A 147 9.17 -4.75 -10.05
CA ALA A 147 9.25 -6.08 -9.46
C ALA A 147 8.96 -6.00 -7.96
N ALA A 148 7.97 -6.78 -7.50
CA ALA A 148 7.66 -6.88 -6.08
C ALA A 148 8.87 -7.39 -5.29
N VAL A 149 9.19 -6.72 -4.18
CA VAL A 149 10.28 -7.14 -3.30
C VAL A 149 9.82 -8.37 -2.50
N THR A 150 10.35 -9.55 -2.80
CA THR A 150 9.92 -10.81 -2.17
C THR A 150 9.93 -10.76 -0.64
N GLY A 151 11.00 -10.23 -0.04
CA GLY A 151 11.08 -10.10 1.42
C GLY A 151 9.95 -9.24 2.01
N GLU A 152 9.52 -8.23 1.25
CA GLU A 152 8.46 -7.33 1.67
C GLU A 152 7.09 -8.00 1.64
N VAL A 153 6.81 -8.69 0.54
CA VAL A 153 5.61 -9.51 0.41
C VAL A 153 5.52 -10.51 1.56
N LEU A 154 6.63 -11.17 1.91
CA LEU A 154 6.67 -12.15 2.99
C LEU A 154 6.31 -11.56 4.35
N TRP A 155 6.92 -10.45 4.77
CA TRP A 155 6.60 -9.87 6.07
C TRP A 155 5.19 -9.25 6.08
N ARG A 156 4.71 -8.67 4.98
CA ARG A 156 3.33 -8.15 4.89
C ARG A 156 2.30 -9.26 5.04
N VAL A 157 2.49 -10.38 4.34
CA VAL A 157 1.61 -11.55 4.45
C VAL A 157 1.66 -12.10 5.88
N ALA A 158 2.85 -12.24 6.45
CA ALA A 158 3.02 -12.70 7.83
C ALA A 158 2.29 -11.80 8.83
N LEU A 159 2.42 -10.48 8.71
CA LEU A 159 1.74 -9.52 9.59
C LEU A 159 0.23 -9.59 9.44
N ASN A 160 -0.29 -9.63 8.22
CA ASN A 160 -1.73 -9.76 7.97
C ASN A 160 -2.30 -11.06 8.53
N LEU A 161 -1.60 -12.18 8.35
CA LEU A 161 -2.00 -13.45 8.93
C LEU A 161 -2.03 -13.40 10.48
N ALA A 162 -1.04 -12.77 11.10
CA ALA A 162 -1.01 -12.59 12.55
C ALA A 162 -2.19 -11.73 13.05
N LEU A 163 -2.50 -10.61 12.37
CA LEU A 163 -3.62 -9.74 12.75
C LEU A 163 -4.99 -10.41 12.53
N ILE A 164 -5.17 -11.15 11.44
CA ILE A 164 -6.39 -11.93 11.17
C ILE A 164 -6.57 -13.03 12.23
N LEU A 165 -5.49 -13.73 12.59
CA LEU A 165 -5.51 -14.72 13.65
C LEU A 165 -5.94 -14.11 14.99
N LEU A 166 -5.39 -12.94 15.34
CA LEU A 166 -5.74 -12.23 16.57
C LEU A 166 -7.21 -11.79 16.56
N ALA A 167 -7.67 -11.13 15.49
CA ALA A 167 -9.08 -10.73 15.34
C ALA A 167 -10.01 -11.94 15.49
N GLY A 168 -9.72 -13.02 14.76
CA GLY A 168 -10.49 -14.26 14.78
C GLY A 168 -10.52 -14.88 16.17
N ALA A 169 -9.37 -15.00 16.84
CA ALA A 169 -9.28 -15.60 18.17
C ALA A 169 -10.06 -14.79 19.22
N TYR A 170 -9.89 -13.46 19.25
CA TYR A 170 -10.57 -12.60 20.22
C TYR A 170 -12.09 -12.59 20.03
N TRP A 171 -12.57 -12.37 18.81
CA TRP A 171 -14.01 -12.29 18.56
C TRP A 171 -14.70 -13.65 18.62
N THR A 172 -14.07 -14.73 18.16
CA THR A 172 -14.66 -16.07 18.28
C THR A 172 -14.83 -16.45 19.75
N TYR A 173 -13.88 -16.11 20.62
CA TYR A 173 -14.07 -16.27 22.06
C TYR A 173 -15.21 -15.43 22.61
N ALA A 174 -15.18 -14.14 22.32
CA ALA A 174 -16.05 -13.17 22.97
C ALA A 174 -17.52 -13.28 22.53
N LEU A 175 -17.76 -13.57 21.25
CA LEU A 175 -19.08 -13.55 20.63
C LEU A 175 -19.69 -14.94 20.43
N VAL A 176 -18.87 -15.99 20.29
CA VAL A 176 -19.35 -17.34 19.95
C VAL A 176 -19.11 -18.32 21.09
N LEU A 177 -17.85 -18.58 21.45
CA LEU A 177 -17.50 -19.65 22.38
C LEU A 177 -18.01 -19.38 23.79
N ARG A 178 -17.79 -18.17 24.32
CA ARG A 178 -18.24 -17.85 25.67
C ARG A 178 -19.77 -17.85 25.76
N PRO A 179 -20.55 -17.16 24.88
CA PRO A 179 -22.00 -17.17 24.95
C PRO A 179 -22.63 -18.56 24.73
N ALA A 180 -22.02 -19.42 23.91
CA ALA A 180 -22.51 -20.76 23.64
C ALA A 180 -22.24 -21.76 24.78
N TRP A 181 -21.09 -21.64 25.47
CA TRP A 181 -20.69 -22.64 26.46
C TRP A 181 -21.11 -22.32 27.90
N GLN A 182 -21.15 -21.03 28.28
CA GLN A 182 -21.55 -20.45 29.58
C GLN A 182 -21.68 -21.43 30.76
N ASN A 183 -20.63 -22.20 31.06
CA ASN A 183 -20.70 -23.22 32.09
C ASN A 183 -19.92 -22.75 33.33
N PRO A 184 -20.59 -22.44 34.45
CA PRO A 184 -19.94 -21.96 35.66
C PRO A 184 -18.90 -22.93 36.25
N ARG A 185 -18.94 -24.21 35.85
CA ARG A 185 -17.99 -25.23 36.31
C ARG A 185 -16.57 -25.02 35.79
N TYR A 186 -16.38 -24.20 34.75
CA TYR A 186 -15.06 -23.97 34.17
C TYR A 186 -14.45 -22.66 34.67
N ALA A 187 -13.45 -22.77 35.55
CA ALA A 187 -12.75 -21.63 36.11
C ALA A 187 -12.01 -20.78 35.06
N LEU A 188 -11.50 -21.38 33.98
CA LEU A 188 -10.71 -20.72 32.91
C LEU A 188 -11.61 -20.00 31.90
N GLY A 189 -12.12 -18.82 32.28
CA GLY A 189 -12.91 -17.98 31.38
C GLY A 189 -14.20 -18.63 30.87
N ASN A 190 -14.79 -19.54 31.66
CA ASN A 190 -16.00 -20.32 31.38
C ASN A 190 -15.89 -21.31 30.20
N LEU A 191 -14.68 -21.68 29.77
CA LEU A 191 -14.43 -22.67 28.73
C LEU A 191 -13.66 -23.89 29.26
N PRO A 192 -13.80 -25.08 28.63
CA PRO A 192 -12.95 -26.22 28.94
C PRO A 192 -11.46 -25.85 28.92
N PRO A 193 -10.64 -26.27 29.90
CA PRO A 193 -9.24 -25.86 30.01
C PRO A 193 -8.42 -26.06 28.73
N ARG A 194 -8.64 -27.18 28.03
CA ARG A 194 -7.96 -27.51 26.77
C ARG A 194 -8.25 -26.49 25.67
N VAL A 195 -9.49 -26.01 25.59
CA VAL A 195 -9.91 -25.02 24.58
C VAL A 195 -9.30 -23.67 24.91
N MET A 196 -9.42 -23.21 26.16
CA MET A 196 -8.87 -21.92 26.60
C MET A 196 -7.33 -21.86 26.48
N GLN A 197 -6.63 -22.97 26.78
CA GLN A 197 -5.18 -23.07 26.63
C GLN A 197 -4.76 -22.99 25.16
N ARG A 198 -5.43 -23.71 24.27
CA ARG A 198 -5.14 -23.65 22.82
C ARG A 198 -5.40 -22.26 22.27
N LEU A 199 -6.53 -21.65 22.64
CA LEU A 199 -6.87 -20.31 22.19
C LEU A 199 -5.89 -19.26 22.70
N SER A 200 -5.54 -19.31 24.00
CA SER A 200 -4.50 -18.44 24.56
C SER A 200 -3.16 -18.65 23.85
N GLY A 201 -2.80 -19.90 23.54
CA GLY A 201 -1.59 -20.22 22.78
C GLY A 201 -1.56 -19.59 21.38
N LEU A 202 -2.69 -19.63 20.66
CA LEU A 202 -2.84 -18.94 19.36
C LEU A 202 -2.69 -17.43 19.48
N VAL A 203 -3.25 -16.82 20.53
CA VAL A 203 -3.11 -15.39 20.79
C VAL A 203 -1.66 -15.01 21.10
N TRP A 204 -0.98 -15.78 21.95
CA TRP A 204 0.45 -15.54 22.24
C TRP A 204 1.32 -15.68 21.00
N ALA A 205 1.07 -16.71 20.17
CA ALA A 205 1.77 -16.89 18.91
C ALA A 205 1.49 -15.72 17.94
N GLY A 206 0.24 -15.29 17.82
CA GLY A 206 -0.16 -14.15 16.98
C GLY A 206 0.47 -12.83 17.42
N LEU A 207 0.47 -12.52 18.73
CA LEU A 207 1.10 -11.31 19.28
C LEU A 207 2.62 -11.34 19.10
N GLY A 208 3.27 -12.48 19.40
CA GLY A 208 4.71 -12.64 19.21
C GLY A 208 5.12 -12.49 17.74
N MET A 209 4.36 -13.11 16.84
CA MET A 209 4.56 -13.00 15.39
C MET A 209 4.37 -11.54 14.93
N ALA A 210 3.28 -10.87 15.32
CA ALA A 210 3.01 -9.49 14.93
C ALA A 210 4.13 -8.53 15.39
N LEU A 211 4.61 -8.66 16.63
CA LEU A 211 5.71 -7.85 17.15
C LEU A 211 7.01 -8.11 16.39
N SER A 212 7.37 -9.39 16.18
CA SER A 212 8.62 -9.78 15.54
C SER A 212 8.66 -9.34 14.07
N VAL A 213 7.55 -9.52 13.36
CA VAL A 213 7.42 -9.14 11.94
C VAL A 213 7.50 -7.62 11.75
N ASN A 214 6.94 -6.81 12.67
CA ASN A 214 7.08 -5.36 12.59
C ASN A 214 8.53 -4.89 12.80
N LEU A 215 9.33 -5.58 13.62
CA LEU A 215 10.76 -5.30 13.76
C LEU A 215 11.51 -5.61 12.46
N VAL A 216 11.23 -6.78 11.85
CA VAL A 216 11.81 -7.16 10.55
C VAL A 216 11.46 -6.13 9.48
N ALA A 217 10.20 -5.68 9.44
CA ALA A 217 9.74 -4.66 8.49
C ALA A 217 10.52 -3.34 8.63
N LEU A 218 10.72 -2.86 9.86
CA LEU A 218 11.48 -1.63 10.13
C LEU A 218 12.90 -1.71 9.56
N PHE A 219 13.62 -2.80 9.85
CA PHE A 219 14.99 -2.97 9.38
C PHE A 219 15.07 -3.16 7.87
N GLN A 220 14.14 -3.91 7.26
CA GLN A 220 14.11 -4.08 5.82
C GLN A 220 13.84 -2.75 5.09
N ILE A 221 12.92 -1.93 5.59
CA ILE A 221 12.65 -0.60 5.01
C ILE A 221 13.87 0.29 5.17
N SER A 222 14.55 0.23 6.31
CA SER A 222 15.78 1.01 6.55
C SER A 222 16.91 0.63 5.58
N THR A 223 17.15 -0.67 5.33
CA THR A 223 18.21 -1.09 4.37
C THR A 223 17.89 -0.65 2.95
N ARG A 224 16.60 -0.63 2.57
CA ARG A 224 16.16 -0.19 1.25
C ARG A 224 16.25 1.32 1.08
N LEU A 225 15.79 2.08 2.05
CA LEU A 225 15.76 3.53 1.98
C LEU A 225 17.18 4.13 1.89
N PHE A 226 18.13 3.53 2.61
CA PHE A 226 19.52 3.96 2.64
C PHE A 226 20.45 3.19 1.68
N GLU A 227 19.92 2.21 0.93
CA GLU A 227 20.72 1.32 0.05
C GLU A 227 21.94 0.71 0.76
N ALA A 228 21.79 0.41 2.05
CA ALA A 228 22.87 0.00 2.93
C ALA A 228 22.61 -1.41 3.52
N PRO A 229 23.65 -2.22 3.78
CA PRO A 229 23.46 -3.51 4.42
C PRO A 229 22.97 -3.35 5.86
N LEU A 230 22.32 -4.38 6.39
CA LEU A 230 21.75 -4.38 7.75
C LEU A 230 22.77 -3.98 8.82
N GLN A 231 24.03 -4.39 8.65
CA GLN A 231 25.10 -4.04 9.58
C GLN A 231 25.32 -2.52 9.67
N THR A 232 25.32 -1.82 8.54
CA THR A 232 25.47 -0.36 8.50
C THR A 232 24.24 0.32 9.11
N VAL A 233 23.03 -0.16 8.79
CA VAL A 233 21.79 0.34 9.38
C VAL A 233 21.80 0.26 10.91
N LEU A 234 22.27 -0.85 11.47
CA LEU A 234 22.37 -1.05 12.90
C LEU A 234 23.50 -0.23 13.53
N ARG A 235 24.67 -0.17 12.87
CA ARG A 235 25.85 0.54 13.38
C ARG A 235 25.62 2.05 13.45
N ASP A 236 25.01 2.61 12.40
CA ASP A 236 24.84 4.06 12.25
C ASP A 236 23.45 4.55 12.68
N ASN A 237 22.65 3.66 13.31
CA ASN A 237 21.29 3.93 13.78
C ASN A 237 20.36 4.51 12.70
N LEU A 238 20.52 4.08 11.44
CA LEU A 238 19.71 4.58 10.33
C LEU A 238 18.21 4.27 10.52
N TRP A 239 17.89 3.21 11.28
CA TRP A 239 16.53 2.85 11.65
C TRP A 239 15.83 3.94 12.50
N GLU A 240 16.58 4.70 13.31
CA GLU A 240 16.03 5.81 14.10
C GLU A 240 15.63 6.99 13.19
N ILE A 241 16.41 7.23 12.15
CA ILE A 241 16.11 8.25 11.15
C ILE A 241 14.82 7.90 10.40
N VAL A 242 14.61 6.61 10.08
CA VAL A 242 13.33 6.15 9.51
C VAL A 242 12.18 6.37 10.48
N LEU A 243 12.35 6.00 11.76
CA LEU A 243 11.29 6.12 12.77
C LEU A 243 10.83 7.56 13.00
N GLN A 244 11.75 8.52 12.99
CA GLN A 244 11.46 9.93 13.30
C GLN A 244 11.25 10.80 12.05
N GLY A 245 11.62 10.29 10.88
CA GLY A 245 11.72 11.08 9.65
C GLY A 245 10.81 10.62 8.52
N THR A 246 9.94 9.64 8.74
CA THR A 246 9.02 9.10 7.72
C THR A 246 7.63 8.86 8.28
N ASN A 247 6.61 8.94 7.41
CA ASN A 247 5.24 8.58 7.76
C ASN A 247 5.13 7.11 8.18
N PHE A 248 5.90 6.23 7.53
CA PHE A 248 6.01 4.83 7.94
C PHE A 248 6.41 4.70 9.42
N GLY A 249 7.39 5.49 9.86
CA GLY A 249 7.85 5.56 11.24
C GLY A 249 6.74 5.95 12.20
N ASP A 250 5.97 6.99 11.88
CA ASP A 250 4.83 7.44 12.70
C ASP A 250 3.77 6.35 12.88
N VAL A 251 3.35 5.71 11.77
CA VAL A 251 2.35 4.63 11.83
C VAL A 251 2.90 3.40 12.55
N TRP A 252 4.17 3.07 12.34
CA TRP A 252 4.84 1.98 13.03
C TRP A 252 4.87 2.19 14.54
N GLN A 253 5.17 3.41 15.02
CA GLN A 253 5.19 3.73 16.45
C GLN A 253 3.81 3.54 17.09
N VAL A 254 2.75 4.05 16.45
CA VAL A 254 1.36 3.85 16.90
C VAL A 254 1.02 2.36 16.95
N ARG A 255 1.36 1.61 15.90
CA ARG A 255 1.10 0.17 15.82
C ARG A 255 1.82 -0.61 16.92
N MET A 256 3.10 -0.30 17.19
CA MET A 256 3.87 -0.94 18.24
C MET A 256 3.33 -0.60 19.63
N GLY A 257 2.95 0.66 19.86
CA GLY A 257 2.27 1.07 21.09
C GLY A 257 0.98 0.28 21.33
N LEU A 258 0.14 0.13 20.30
CA LEU A 258 -1.09 -0.68 20.36
C LEU A 258 -0.79 -2.16 20.63
N LEU A 259 0.20 -2.76 19.95
CA LEU A 259 0.57 -4.17 20.16
C LEU A 259 1.10 -4.43 21.58
N VAL A 260 1.92 -3.52 22.11
CA VAL A 260 2.42 -3.61 23.50
C VAL A 260 1.26 -3.43 24.48
N PHE A 261 0.35 -2.48 24.25
CA PHE A 261 -0.82 -2.30 25.10
C PHE A 261 -1.72 -3.55 25.10
N MET A 262 -1.98 -4.14 23.93
CA MET A 262 -2.71 -5.40 23.81
C MET A 262 -2.00 -6.56 24.53
N LEU A 263 -0.67 -6.62 24.44
CA LEU A 263 0.14 -7.62 25.14
C LEU A 263 -0.05 -7.51 26.65
N LEU A 264 -0.02 -6.30 27.21
CA LEU A 264 -0.25 -6.05 28.63
C LEU A 264 -1.66 -6.48 29.06
N ILE A 265 -2.69 -6.09 28.29
CA ILE A 265 -4.08 -6.53 28.54
C ILE A 265 -4.17 -8.06 28.48
N GLN A 266 -3.47 -8.70 27.54
CA GLN A 266 -3.48 -10.15 27.39
C GLN A 266 -2.80 -10.87 28.57
N VAL A 267 -1.69 -10.33 29.10
CA VAL A 267 -1.05 -10.84 30.32
C VAL A 267 -2.05 -10.78 31.48
N VAL A 268 -2.72 -9.65 31.68
CA VAL A 268 -3.71 -9.46 32.74
C VAL A 268 -4.90 -10.42 32.56
N ALA A 269 -5.39 -10.57 31.33
CA ALA A 269 -6.48 -11.49 31.02
C ALA A 269 -6.12 -12.94 31.33
N ALA A 270 -4.89 -13.37 31.01
CA ALA A 270 -4.38 -14.71 31.28
C ALA A 270 -4.23 -14.98 32.79
N GLN A 271 -3.77 -14.00 33.57
CA GLN A 271 -3.67 -14.10 35.03
C GLN A 271 -5.05 -14.18 35.69
N GLN A 272 -6.01 -13.38 35.22
CA GLN A 272 -7.36 -13.32 35.77
C GLN A 272 -8.26 -14.48 35.31
N ALA A 273 -7.85 -15.21 34.26
CA ALA A 273 -8.65 -16.23 33.59
C ALA A 273 -9.24 -17.26 34.56
N ARG A 274 -8.53 -17.63 35.64
CA ARG A 274 -8.98 -18.63 36.62
C ARG A 274 -9.86 -18.08 37.75
N ASN A 275 -9.64 -16.81 38.12
CA ASN A 275 -10.19 -16.24 39.35
C ASN A 275 -11.35 -15.27 39.09
N ARG A 276 -11.40 -14.63 37.91
CA ARG A 276 -12.40 -13.62 37.54
C ARG A 276 -12.84 -13.77 36.08
N PRO A 277 -13.61 -14.83 35.75
CA PRO A 277 -13.99 -15.13 34.35
C PRO A 277 -14.84 -14.03 33.70
N GLY A 278 -15.56 -13.22 34.48
CA GLY A 278 -16.26 -12.03 33.98
C GLY A 278 -15.30 -10.96 33.44
N SER A 279 -14.25 -10.65 34.20
CA SER A 279 -13.23 -9.67 33.81
C SER A 279 -12.45 -10.12 32.58
N THR A 280 -12.10 -11.42 32.49
CA THR A 280 -11.42 -11.99 31.33
C THR A 280 -12.20 -11.76 30.04
N HIS A 281 -13.54 -11.86 30.06
CA HIS A 281 -14.34 -11.58 28.87
C HIS A 281 -14.25 -10.13 28.42
N VAL A 282 -14.33 -9.18 29.34
CA VAL A 282 -14.20 -7.75 29.05
C VAL A 282 -12.83 -7.46 28.45
N LEU A 283 -11.76 -8.00 29.04
CA LEU A 283 -10.39 -7.81 28.53
C LEU A 283 -10.21 -8.37 27.12
N TRP A 284 -10.81 -9.53 26.81
CA TRP A 284 -10.78 -10.09 25.47
C TRP A 284 -11.61 -9.28 24.46
N LEU A 285 -12.73 -8.70 24.89
CA LEU A 285 -13.50 -7.75 24.05
C LEU A 285 -12.69 -6.49 23.76
N VAL A 286 -12.05 -5.91 24.77
CA VAL A 286 -11.17 -4.74 24.60
C VAL A 286 -10.05 -5.07 23.62
N ASN A 287 -9.34 -6.19 23.79
CA ASN A 287 -8.33 -6.60 22.82
C ASN A 287 -8.90 -6.85 21.42
N GLY A 288 -10.08 -7.46 21.31
CA GLY A 288 -10.78 -7.61 20.02
C GLY A 288 -11.07 -6.27 19.34
N THR A 289 -11.45 -5.24 20.10
CA THR A 289 -11.64 -3.89 19.55
C THR A 289 -10.33 -3.21 19.17
N LEU A 290 -9.23 -3.46 19.90
CA LEU A 290 -7.90 -2.90 19.60
C LEU A 290 -7.27 -3.49 18.32
N VAL A 291 -7.71 -4.67 17.86
CA VAL A 291 -7.26 -5.21 16.56
C VAL A 291 -7.78 -4.37 15.38
N LEU A 292 -8.91 -3.69 15.52
CA LEU A 292 -9.47 -2.85 14.45
C LEU A 292 -8.54 -1.70 14.03
N PRO A 293 -8.07 -0.82 14.94
CA PRO A 293 -7.11 0.21 14.56
C PRO A 293 -5.79 -0.39 14.07
N LEU A 294 -5.35 -1.55 14.56
CA LEU A 294 -4.17 -2.25 14.02
C LEU A 294 -4.35 -2.66 12.55
N LEU A 295 -5.51 -3.19 12.18
CA LEU A 295 -5.85 -3.49 10.78
C LEU A 295 -5.93 -2.19 9.96
N ALA A 296 -6.51 -1.12 10.51
CA ALA A 296 -6.57 0.18 9.85
C ALA A 296 -5.17 0.76 9.56
N THR A 297 -4.17 0.48 10.41
CA THR A 297 -2.78 0.89 10.10
C THR A 297 -2.20 0.22 8.85
N GLN A 298 -2.74 -0.91 8.37
CA GLN A 298 -2.33 -1.49 7.09
C GLN A 298 -2.83 -0.64 5.91
N SER A 299 -4.02 -0.06 6.06
CA SER A 299 -4.62 0.83 5.06
C SER A 299 -3.91 2.17 4.98
N LEU A 300 -3.42 2.70 6.12
CA LEU A 300 -2.67 3.96 6.16
C LEU A 300 -1.33 3.87 5.41
N ILE A 301 -0.72 2.68 5.37
CA ILE A 301 0.55 2.43 4.67
C ILE A 301 0.29 1.73 3.32
N SER A 302 -0.80 2.12 2.66
CA SER A 302 -1.18 1.61 1.34
C SER A 302 -1.26 2.77 0.35
N HIS A 303 -1.00 2.51 -0.93
CA HIS A 303 -1.09 3.49 -2.01
C HIS A 303 -2.44 4.22 -2.06
N ALA A 304 -3.53 3.52 -1.69
CA ALA A 304 -4.84 4.13 -1.60
C ALA A 304 -4.86 5.31 -0.63
N ALA A 305 -4.09 5.29 0.45
CA ALA A 305 -4.01 6.38 1.42
C ALA A 305 -3.16 7.58 0.92
N GLY A 306 -2.22 7.36 -0.01
CA GLY A 306 -1.37 8.41 -0.57
C GLY A 306 -1.99 9.18 -1.74
N ALA A 307 -3.03 8.63 -2.38
CA ALA A 307 -3.70 9.25 -3.50
C ALA A 307 -4.60 10.43 -3.04
N PRO A 308 -4.53 11.63 -3.65
CA PRO A 308 -5.37 12.77 -3.30
C PRO A 308 -6.87 12.59 -3.64
N LEU A 309 -7.28 11.44 -4.17
CA LEU A 309 -8.61 11.16 -4.70
C LEU A 309 -9.66 10.74 -3.66
N TRP A 310 -9.45 11.00 -2.36
CA TRP A 310 -10.49 10.80 -1.32
C TRP A 310 -11.62 11.85 -1.38
N GLY A 311 -11.94 12.36 -2.58
CA GLY A 311 -13.25 12.93 -2.86
C GLY A 311 -14.24 11.79 -3.09
N VAL A 312 -15.41 11.87 -2.47
CA VAL A 312 -16.51 10.87 -2.43
C VAL A 312 -16.94 10.26 -3.79
N GLY A 313 -16.37 10.68 -4.93
CA GLY A 313 -16.54 10.08 -6.26
C GLY A 313 -15.69 8.84 -6.56
N GLY A 314 -14.68 8.50 -5.74
CA GLY A 314 -13.79 7.35 -5.98
C GLY A 314 -14.44 5.97 -5.89
N LEU A 315 -15.65 5.86 -5.32
CA LEU A 315 -16.39 4.60 -5.24
C LEU A 315 -17.21 4.28 -6.51
N ALA A 316 -17.31 5.21 -7.46
CA ALA A 316 -18.05 5.01 -8.71
C ALA A 316 -17.18 5.00 -9.98
N GLY A 317 -15.92 5.44 -9.89
CA GLY A 317 -15.00 5.51 -11.03
C GLY A 317 -13.85 4.52 -10.88
N GLY A 318 -14.06 3.27 -11.29
CA GLY A 318 -12.94 2.37 -11.55
C GLY A 318 -12.03 3.00 -12.60
N VAL A 319 -10.86 3.48 -12.18
CA VAL A 319 -9.82 3.97 -13.07
C VAL A 319 -9.28 2.76 -13.82
N TRP A 320 -9.84 2.53 -15.01
CA TRP A 320 -9.29 1.61 -16.00
C TRP A 320 -7.93 2.15 -16.47
N PRO A 321 -6.89 1.31 -16.58
CA PRO A 321 -5.64 1.73 -17.20
C PRO A 321 -5.88 1.87 -18.71
N SER A 322 -6.01 3.10 -19.20
CA SER A 322 -5.93 3.39 -20.63
C SER A 322 -4.46 3.34 -21.08
N GLY A 323 -3.95 2.12 -21.24
CA GLY A 323 -2.78 1.85 -22.07
C GLY A 323 -3.25 1.45 -23.47
N GLY A 324 -2.86 2.24 -24.48
CA GLY A 324 -3.07 1.91 -25.90
C GLY A 324 -3.94 2.92 -26.63
N GLY A 325 -3.34 3.62 -27.60
CA GLY A 325 -4.03 4.59 -28.44
C GLY A 325 -5.23 4.01 -29.18
N GLY A 326 -6.27 4.83 -29.29
CA GLY A 326 -7.51 4.52 -29.99
C GLY A 326 -8.65 5.33 -29.39
N GLY A 327 -8.78 6.60 -29.81
CA GLY A 327 -9.89 7.45 -29.40
C GLY A 327 -11.22 6.86 -29.83
N LEU A 328 -12.14 6.69 -28.88
CA LEU A 328 -13.56 6.48 -29.15
C LEU A 328 -14.34 7.50 -28.33
N ASP A 329 -14.79 8.52 -29.06
CA ASP A 329 -15.67 9.60 -28.63
C ASP A 329 -17.06 9.05 -28.33
N TRP A 330 -17.53 9.19 -27.08
CA TRP A 330 -18.86 8.78 -26.65
C TRP A 330 -19.83 9.96 -26.46
N ARG A 331 -19.60 11.10 -27.12
CA ARG A 331 -20.60 12.17 -27.22
C ARG A 331 -21.53 11.94 -28.41
N GLY A 332 -22.44 10.98 -28.30
CA GLY A 332 -23.32 10.70 -29.44
C GLY A 332 -24.51 9.79 -29.23
N VAL A 333 -25.10 9.64 -28.03
CA VAL A 333 -26.44 9.01 -27.92
C VAL A 333 -27.21 9.66 -26.78
N GLY A 334 -28.09 10.60 -27.12
CA GLY A 334 -28.92 11.27 -26.13
C GLY A 334 -29.90 12.29 -26.69
N ALA A 335 -30.60 11.99 -27.79
CA ALA A 335 -31.91 12.58 -28.12
C ALA A 335 -32.42 11.97 -29.44
N GLY A 336 -33.56 11.28 -29.40
CA GLY A 336 -34.33 11.01 -30.62
C GLY A 336 -35.09 9.69 -30.62
N ALA A 337 -36.30 9.69 -30.09
CA ALA A 337 -37.39 8.87 -30.62
C ALA A 337 -38.74 9.42 -30.13
N GLY A 338 -39.50 10.04 -31.04
CA GLY A 338 -40.85 10.51 -30.74
C GLY A 338 -41.47 11.43 -31.80
N ALA A 339 -41.43 11.08 -33.09
CA ALA A 339 -42.40 11.57 -34.07
C ALA A 339 -42.40 10.71 -35.35
N THR A 340 -43.58 10.19 -35.67
CA THR A 340 -43.96 9.39 -36.83
C THR A 340 -43.84 10.12 -38.18
N PRO A 341 -43.57 9.44 -39.31
CA PRO A 341 -43.72 10.04 -40.64
C PRO A 341 -45.12 9.80 -41.20
N GLY A 342 -45.79 10.89 -41.60
CA GLY A 342 -47.04 10.87 -42.35
C GLY A 342 -46.95 11.78 -43.58
N ALA A 343 -47.20 11.17 -44.73
CA ALA A 343 -47.70 11.74 -45.98
C ALA A 343 -46.79 12.58 -46.91
N CYS A 344 -46.69 12.06 -48.14
CA CYS A 344 -46.39 12.72 -49.41
C CYS A 344 -47.23 13.99 -49.66
N ALA A 345 -46.63 15.01 -50.28
CA ALA A 345 -47.26 15.76 -51.38
C ALA A 345 -46.24 16.65 -52.13
N ALA A 346 -46.06 16.29 -53.41
CA ALA A 346 -45.83 17.09 -54.60
C ALA A 346 -45.59 18.62 -54.49
N GLY A 347 -44.48 19.05 -55.11
CA GLY A 347 -44.52 19.97 -56.26
C GLY A 347 -44.44 21.48 -56.00
N ARG A 348 -43.34 22.10 -56.42
CA ARG A 348 -43.29 22.99 -57.62
C ARG A 348 -41.91 23.64 -57.77
N ARG A 349 -41.55 23.83 -59.04
CA ARG A 349 -40.37 24.52 -59.57
C ARG A 349 -40.42 26.05 -59.37
N ARG A 350 -39.26 26.64 -59.69
CA ARG A 350 -38.95 28.03 -60.12
C ARG A 350 -38.51 28.90 -58.95
N THR A 351 -37.40 29.62 -59.01
CA THR A 351 -36.51 30.05 -60.12
C THR A 351 -35.06 30.05 -59.68
#